data_AF-A0A5C5SR82-F1
#
_entry.id   AF-A0A5C5SR82-F1
#
_cell.length_a   1.000
_cell.length_b   1.000
_cell.length_c   1.000
_cell.angle_alpha   90.00
_cell.angle_beta   90.00
_cell.angle_gamma   90.00
#
_symmetry.space_group_name_H-M   'P 1'
#
loop_
_entity.id
_entity.type
_entity.pdbx_description
1 polymer ?
#
loop_
_entity_poly.entity_id
_entity_poly.type
_entity_poly.pdbx_seq_one_letter_code
_entity_poly.pdbx_strand_id
1 'polypeptide(L)'
;MTVLAGLGLFAVPILLIIGIVAVIRKTGTAKKWFKISGGVFVAAVIILIFFSNDNSSNTPVEEASTEVKAEETESSDEQQANQEEAEKQAEVEAAKAKENEENAKYANSFVNDIALINEDSLTLSDESYDFIVKNHSLFPALNEADIAKAKEMADSSITAKHLNKNAQPYFQNIATFQGTVVSVEEAPAEVSETISLTHVLDNNMQSYQVFMYKGTGEILEEDTVRFWGVPVGPSSFENVSGGATNVQVFLGSHIEKTQ
;
A
#
# COMPACT_ATOMS: atom_id res chain seq x y z
N MET A 1 -26.07 34.32 19.91
CA MET A 1 -26.50 33.77 18.60
C MET A 1 -25.34 33.54 17.62
N THR A 2 -24.08 33.63 18.04
CA THR A 2 -22.89 33.51 17.17
C THR A 2 -22.13 32.19 17.33
N VAL A 3 -22.36 31.42 18.40
CA VAL A 3 -21.65 30.15 18.65
C VAL A 3 -22.26 28.97 17.86
N LEU A 4 -23.57 28.99 17.61
CA LEU A 4 -24.26 27.88 16.94
C LEU A 4 -24.05 27.85 15.41
N ALA A 5 -23.71 28.99 14.79
CA ALA A 5 -23.40 29.09 13.37
C ALA A 5 -21.98 28.61 13.02
N GLY A 6 -21.04 28.68 13.98
CA GLY A 6 -19.65 28.24 13.79
C GLY A 6 -19.49 26.71 13.74
N LEU A 7 -20.26 25.97 14.54
CA LEU A 7 -20.22 24.51 14.58
C LEU A 7 -20.73 23.85 13.28
N GLY A 8 -21.66 24.50 12.57
CA GLY A 8 -22.22 23.99 11.31
C GLY A 8 -21.23 24.01 10.14
N LEU A 9 -20.24 24.91 10.16
CA LEU A 9 -19.33 25.13 9.02
C LEU A 9 -18.18 24.10 8.97
N PHE A 10 -17.80 23.53 10.12
CA PHE A 10 -16.77 22.48 10.23
C PHE A 10 -17.32 21.06 10.12
N ALA A 11 -18.61 20.84 10.42
CA ALA A 11 -19.23 19.52 10.32
C ALA A 11 -19.37 19.04 8.85
N VAL A 12 -19.60 19.97 7.91
CA VAL A 12 -19.78 19.65 6.49
C VAL A 12 -18.53 19.05 5.82
N PRO A 13 -17.32 19.62 5.96
CA PRO A 13 -16.12 19.02 5.36
C PRO A 13 -15.77 17.66 5.98
N ILE A 14 -15.94 17.49 7.29
CA ILE A 14 -15.70 16.21 7.98
C ILE A 14 -16.63 15.11 7.46
N LEU A 15 -17.92 15.42 7.28
CA LEU A 15 -18.90 14.46 6.74
C LEU A 15 -18.65 14.13 5.26
N LEU A 16 -18.12 15.08 4.47
CA LEU A 16 -17.71 14.86 3.08
C LEU A 16 -16.52 13.91 2.99
N ILE A 17 -15.52 14.08 3.86
CA ILE A 17 -14.33 13.21 3.93
C ILE A 17 -14.73 11.78 4.32
N ILE A 18 -15.57 11.62 5.35
CA ILE A 18 -16.08 10.30 5.76
C ILE A 18 -16.90 9.64 4.65
N GLY A 19 -17.70 10.43 3.91
CA GLY A 19 -18.44 9.95 2.74
C GLY A 19 -17.55 9.42 1.62
N ILE A 20 -16.47 10.13 1.30
CA ILE A 20 -15.51 9.75 0.26
C ILE A 20 -14.75 8.47 0.67
N VAL A 21 -14.27 8.39 1.91
CA VAL A 21 -13.58 7.20 2.46
C VAL A 21 -14.48 5.97 2.45
N ALA A 22 -15.77 6.13 2.76
CA ALA A 22 -16.74 5.04 2.74
C ALA A 22 -17.04 4.53 1.31
N VAL A 23 -16.97 5.39 0.28
CA VAL A 23 -17.16 5.01 -1.13
C VAL A 23 -15.94 4.23 -1.65
N ILE A 24 -14.73 4.62 -1.25
CA ILE A 24 -13.49 3.98 -1.70
C ILE A 24 -13.31 2.59 -1.09
N ARG A 25 -13.67 2.40 0.19
CA ARG A 25 -13.40 1.13 0.91
C ARG A 25 -14.31 -0.05 0.56
N LYS A 26 -15.35 0.11 -0.28
CA LYS A 26 -16.25 -0.97 -0.76
C LYS A 26 -16.68 -1.99 0.31
N THR A 27 -16.81 -1.59 1.58
CA THR A 27 -17.24 -2.48 2.67
C THR A 27 -18.76 -2.60 2.69
N GLY A 28 -19.29 -3.79 2.95
CA GLY A 28 -20.73 -4.10 2.89
C GLY A 28 -21.63 -3.27 3.83
N THR A 29 -21.05 -2.48 4.74
CA THR A 29 -21.73 -1.56 5.65
C THR A 29 -21.88 -0.14 5.08
N ALA A 30 -21.18 0.22 3.99
CA ALA A 30 -21.12 1.55 3.41
C ALA A 30 -22.50 2.13 3.04
N LYS A 31 -23.43 1.29 2.58
CA LYS A 31 -24.81 1.71 2.24
C LYS A 31 -25.61 2.23 3.45
N LYS A 32 -25.32 1.78 4.67
CA LYS A 32 -25.99 2.28 5.89
C LYS A 32 -25.45 3.65 6.28
N TRP A 33 -24.13 3.82 6.26
CA TRP A 33 -23.46 5.08 6.62
C TRP A 33 -23.67 6.19 5.60
N PHE A 34 -23.76 5.87 4.31
CA PHE A 34 -24.08 6.84 3.26
C PHE A 34 -25.49 7.43 3.42
N LYS A 35 -26.47 6.62 3.85
CA LYS A 35 -27.85 7.10 4.11
C LYS A 35 -27.92 8.02 5.33
N ILE A 36 -27.16 7.72 6.39
CA ILE A 36 -27.11 8.55 7.59
C ILE A 36 -26.45 9.90 7.27
N SER A 37 -25.32 9.90 6.55
CA SER A 37 -24.63 11.12 6.12
C SER A 37 -25.50 12.00 5.20
N GLY A 38 -26.17 11.39 4.21
CA GLY A 38 -27.11 12.11 3.35
C GLY A 38 -28.31 12.72 4.10
N GLY A 39 -28.83 12.03 5.11
CA GLY A 39 -29.92 12.53 5.96
C GLY A 39 -29.51 13.74 6.80
N VAL A 40 -28.31 13.71 7.38
CA VAL A 40 -27.76 14.83 8.17
C VAL A 40 -27.47 16.05 7.29
N PHE A 41 -27.00 15.84 6.05
CA PHE A 41 -26.75 16.93 5.10
C PHE A 41 -28.05 17.66 4.70
N VAL A 42 -29.12 16.92 4.40
CA VAL A 42 -30.42 17.53 4.08
C VAL A 42 -31.00 18.30 5.27
N ALA A 43 -30.86 17.78 6.49
CA ALA A 43 -31.28 18.49 7.70
C ALA A 43 -30.49 19.80 7.91
N ALA A 44 -29.18 19.80 7.65
CA ALA A 44 -28.34 20.99 7.76
C ALA A 44 -28.72 22.07 6.73
N VAL A 45 -29.03 21.68 5.49
CA VAL A 45 -29.50 22.59 4.45
C VAL A 45 -30.86 23.21 4.81
N ILE A 46 -31.78 22.43 5.39
CA ILE A 46 -33.08 22.94 5.86
C ILE A 46 -32.88 23.97 6.98
N ILE A 47 -31.98 23.70 7.93
CA ILE A 47 -31.68 24.64 9.03
C ILE A 47 -31.09 25.96 8.47
N LEU A 48 -30.19 25.91 7.49
CA LEU A 48 -29.62 27.10 6.84
C LEU A 48 -30.68 27.95 6.10
N ILE A 49 -31.70 27.33 5.52
CA ILE A 49 -32.79 28.03 4.85
C ILE A 49 -33.68 28.76 5.87
N PHE A 50 -33.95 28.15 7.03
CA PHE A 50 -34.76 28.78 8.10
C PHE A 50 -34.04 29.94 8.81
N PHE A 51 -32.71 29.90 8.94
CA PHE A 51 -31.93 30.97 9.58
C PHE A 51 -31.66 32.19 8.69
N SER A 52 -31.96 32.14 7.39
CA SER A 52 -31.65 33.23 6.45
C SER A 52 -32.79 34.24 6.27
N ASN A 53 -33.91 34.13 7.01
CA ASN A 53 -35.13 34.88 6.69
C ASN A 53 -35.69 35.84 7.77
N ASP A 54 -34.89 36.29 8.74
CA ASP A 54 -35.34 37.32 9.70
C ASP A 54 -34.42 38.54 9.72
N ASN A 55 -34.85 39.58 8.98
CA ASN A 55 -34.27 40.91 9.07
C ASN A 55 -35.40 41.94 8.89
N SER A 56 -36.06 42.36 9.97
CA SER A 56 -36.83 43.62 10.05
C SER A 56 -37.26 44.01 11.48
N SER A 57 -36.67 45.12 11.94
CA SER A 57 -37.20 46.30 12.66
C SER A 57 -37.96 46.25 14.02
N ASN A 58 -37.44 47.15 14.90
CA ASN A 58 -38.09 48.05 15.89
C ASN A 58 -38.44 47.58 17.33
N THR A 59 -37.79 48.25 18.30
CA THR A 59 -38.13 48.50 19.73
C THR A 59 -39.24 49.60 19.85
N PRO A 60 -39.90 49.94 21.02
CA PRO A 60 -39.41 49.88 22.43
C PRO A 60 -40.41 49.70 23.63
N VAL A 61 -39.84 49.78 24.87
CA VAL A 61 -40.34 50.03 26.27
C VAL A 61 -41.13 48.90 27.01
N GLU A 62 -41.08 48.60 28.34
CA GLU A 62 -40.52 49.18 29.59
C GLU A 62 -40.46 48.13 30.76
N GLU A 63 -39.52 48.34 31.70
CA GLU A 63 -39.44 48.03 33.16
C GLU A 63 -39.52 46.63 33.84
N ALA A 64 -38.42 46.34 34.58
CA ALA A 64 -38.32 46.06 36.04
C ALA A 64 -37.78 44.68 36.54
N SER A 65 -36.59 44.77 37.16
CA SER A 65 -35.95 44.03 38.29
C SER A 65 -36.00 42.48 38.34
N THR A 66 -34.97 41.70 38.69
CA THR A 66 -33.99 41.83 39.79
C THR A 66 -32.92 40.72 39.62
N GLU A 67 -31.64 41.09 39.71
CA GLU A 67 -30.51 40.45 40.39
C GLU A 67 -30.34 38.89 40.52
N VAL A 68 -29.11 38.44 40.21
CA VAL A 68 -28.20 37.52 40.95
C VAL A 68 -27.64 36.33 40.14
N LYS A 69 -26.29 36.28 40.21
CA LYS A 69 -25.34 35.15 40.14
C LYS A 69 -24.74 34.70 38.80
N ALA A 70 -23.49 35.15 38.67
CA ALA A 70 -22.35 34.46 38.10
C ALA A 70 -22.35 32.94 38.30
N GLU A 71 -22.17 32.21 37.21
CA GLU A 71 -21.30 31.04 37.05
C GLU A 71 -21.35 30.65 35.57
N GLU A 72 -20.27 30.89 34.83
CA GLU A 72 -19.82 30.09 33.68
C GLU A 72 -18.53 30.74 33.16
N THR A 73 -17.45 30.47 33.88
CA THR A 73 -16.08 30.61 33.38
C THR A 73 -15.46 29.23 33.35
N GLU A 74 -15.99 28.33 32.53
CA GLU A 74 -15.34 27.05 32.20
C GLU A 74 -15.70 26.68 30.74
N SER A 75 -14.72 26.15 30.00
CA SER A 75 -14.79 25.58 28.63
C SER A 75 -14.33 26.39 27.39
N SER A 76 -13.39 27.34 27.54
CA SER A 76 -12.57 27.76 26.38
C SER A 76 -11.46 26.75 26.04
N ASP A 77 -10.98 26.00 27.04
CA ASP A 77 -9.81 25.13 26.89
C ASP A 77 -10.15 23.72 26.36
N GLU A 78 -11.37 23.20 26.63
CA GLU A 78 -11.79 21.86 26.19
C GLU A 78 -12.12 21.79 24.69
N GLN A 79 -12.66 22.86 24.09
CA GLN A 79 -12.93 22.92 22.64
C GLN A 79 -11.66 23.04 21.81
N GLN A 80 -10.64 23.74 22.32
CA GLN A 80 -9.34 23.89 21.66
C GLN A 80 -8.52 22.60 21.74
N ALA A 81 -8.58 21.89 22.87
CA ALA A 81 -7.95 20.58 23.05
C ALA A 81 -8.54 19.50 22.12
N ASN A 82 -9.87 19.46 21.97
CA ASN A 82 -10.54 18.44 21.15
C ASN A 82 -10.34 18.67 19.64
N GLN A 83 -10.11 19.91 19.21
CA GLN A 83 -9.80 20.27 17.83
C GLN A 83 -8.32 19.98 17.49
N GLU A 84 -7.39 20.27 18.40
CA GLU A 84 -5.98 19.89 18.27
C GLU A 84 -5.78 18.36 18.24
N GLU A 85 -6.56 17.61 19.02
CA GLU A 85 -6.49 16.15 19.09
C GLU A 85 -7.06 15.48 17.83
N ALA A 86 -8.12 16.06 17.24
CA ALA A 86 -8.68 15.63 15.96
C ALA A 86 -7.75 15.95 14.77
N GLU A 87 -7.08 17.11 14.77
CA GLU A 87 -6.08 17.46 13.74
C GLU A 87 -4.84 16.56 13.84
N LYS A 88 -4.35 16.28 15.05
CA LYS A 88 -3.25 15.33 15.27
C LYS A 88 -3.61 13.90 14.85
N GLN A 89 -4.84 13.45 15.12
CA GLN A 89 -5.31 12.13 14.64
C GLN A 89 -5.40 12.08 13.11
N ALA A 90 -5.94 13.12 12.46
CA ALA A 90 -6.01 13.20 11.00
C ALA A 90 -4.62 13.23 10.35
N GLU A 91 -3.66 13.91 10.96
CA GLU A 91 -2.27 13.96 10.49
C GLU A 91 -1.57 12.59 10.65
N VAL A 92 -1.80 11.90 11.78
CA VAL A 92 -1.29 10.53 12.01
C VAL A 92 -1.91 9.52 11.03
N GLU A 93 -3.20 9.62 10.74
CA GLU A 93 -3.86 8.75 9.74
C GLU A 93 -3.37 9.03 8.32
N ALA A 94 -3.18 10.30 7.95
CA ALA A 94 -2.62 10.68 6.66
C ALA A 94 -1.16 10.23 6.51
N ALA A 95 -0.35 10.32 7.57
CA ALA A 95 1.02 9.81 7.59
C ALA A 95 1.07 8.29 7.42
N LYS A 96 0.21 7.55 8.15
CA LYS A 96 0.09 6.08 8.00
C LYS A 96 -0.40 5.68 6.61
N ALA A 97 -1.30 6.45 6.00
CA ALA A 97 -1.76 6.17 4.65
C ALA A 97 -0.63 6.32 3.63
N LYS A 98 0.16 7.40 3.73
CA LYS A 98 1.35 7.61 2.89
C LYS A 98 2.43 6.56 3.11
N GLU A 99 2.68 6.19 4.36
CA GLU A 99 3.63 5.13 4.71
C GLU A 99 3.21 3.78 4.12
N ASN A 100 1.92 3.42 4.22
CA ASN A 100 1.41 2.20 3.60
C ASN A 100 1.50 2.23 2.07
N GLU A 101 1.27 3.37 1.43
CA GLU A 101 1.44 3.53 -0.01
C GLU A 101 2.89 3.34 -0.44
N GLU A 102 3.84 3.96 0.28
CA GLU A 102 5.28 3.82 0.03
C GLU A 102 5.75 2.38 0.26
N ASN A 103 5.27 1.72 1.32
CA ASN A 103 5.59 0.32 1.60
C ASN A 103 5.01 -0.62 0.54
N ALA A 104 3.88 -0.26 -0.06
CA ALA A 104 3.23 -1.07 -1.08
C ALA A 104 3.74 -0.81 -2.50
N LYS A 105 4.60 0.20 -2.73
CA LYS A 105 4.95 0.66 -4.08
C LYS A 105 5.46 -0.46 -5.00
N TYR A 106 6.39 -1.28 -4.53
CA TYR A 106 6.97 -2.36 -5.34
C TYR A 106 6.00 -3.52 -5.54
N ALA A 107 5.17 -3.85 -4.54
CA ALA A 107 4.13 -4.85 -4.70
C ALA A 107 3.08 -4.40 -5.73
N ASN A 108 2.67 -3.13 -5.68
CA ASN A 108 1.72 -2.52 -6.62
C ASN A 108 2.27 -2.49 -8.05
N SER A 109 3.53 -2.09 -8.23
CA SER A 109 4.17 -2.14 -9.55
C SER A 109 4.25 -3.56 -10.06
N PHE A 110 4.60 -4.53 -9.20
CA PHE A 110 4.82 -5.90 -9.63
C PHE A 110 3.53 -6.61 -10.08
N VAL A 111 2.38 -6.22 -9.54
CA VAL A 111 1.07 -6.69 -10.04
C VAL A 111 0.92 -6.43 -11.54
N ASN A 112 1.45 -5.32 -12.05
CA ASN A 112 1.40 -4.98 -13.47
C ASN A 112 2.58 -5.56 -14.23
N ASP A 113 3.79 -5.47 -13.66
CA ASP A 113 5.03 -5.86 -14.34
C ASP A 113 5.13 -7.37 -14.53
N ILE A 114 4.57 -8.17 -13.59
CA ILE A 114 4.59 -9.63 -13.70
C ILE A 114 3.95 -10.08 -15.03
N ALA A 115 2.85 -9.45 -15.44
CA ALA A 115 2.15 -9.76 -16.70
C ALA A 115 2.95 -9.43 -17.97
N LEU A 116 4.02 -8.62 -17.86
CA LEU A 116 4.89 -8.28 -18.99
C LEU A 116 6.00 -9.31 -19.20
N ILE A 117 6.36 -10.07 -18.16
CA ILE A 117 7.47 -11.01 -18.17
C ILE A 117 7.01 -12.47 -18.26
N ASN A 118 5.71 -12.72 -18.34
CA ASN A 118 5.13 -14.04 -18.54
C ASN A 118 4.23 -14.08 -19.78
N GLU A 119 4.29 -15.18 -20.52
CA GLU A 119 3.33 -15.47 -21.61
C GLU A 119 2.04 -16.11 -21.05
N ASP A 120 2.13 -16.70 -19.86
CA ASP A 120 1.02 -17.30 -19.12
C ASP A 120 0.32 -16.26 -18.25
N SER A 121 -0.94 -16.47 -17.88
CA SER A 121 -1.67 -15.57 -16.97
C SER A 121 -1.21 -15.66 -15.50
N LEU A 122 0.09 -15.62 -15.23
CA LEU A 122 0.62 -15.62 -13.87
C LEU A 122 0.35 -14.24 -13.23
N THR A 123 -0.36 -14.26 -12.12
CA THR A 123 -0.72 -13.10 -11.33
C THR A 123 -0.12 -13.18 -9.94
N LEU A 124 0.23 -12.04 -9.36
CA LEU A 124 0.66 -12.00 -7.96
C LEU A 124 -0.51 -12.38 -7.03
N SER A 125 -0.28 -13.35 -6.15
CA SER A 125 -1.28 -13.74 -5.14
C SER A 125 -1.41 -12.70 -4.03
N ASP A 126 -2.56 -12.67 -3.35
CA ASP A 126 -2.77 -11.81 -2.17
C ASP A 126 -1.74 -12.15 -1.07
N GLU A 127 -1.42 -13.45 -0.89
CA GLU A 127 -0.45 -13.89 0.12
C GLU A 127 0.97 -13.39 -0.17
N SER A 128 1.40 -13.44 -1.43
CA SER A 128 2.68 -12.87 -1.86
C SER A 128 2.67 -11.36 -1.74
N TYR A 129 1.60 -10.70 -2.17
CA TYR A 129 1.44 -9.25 -2.08
C TYR A 129 1.61 -8.78 -0.62
N ASP A 130 0.83 -9.34 0.31
CA ASP A 130 0.88 -9.00 1.73
C ASP A 130 2.27 -9.24 2.32
N PHE A 131 2.92 -10.33 1.93
CA PHE A 131 4.27 -10.63 2.37
C PHE A 131 5.29 -9.60 1.87
N ILE A 132 5.19 -9.16 0.61
CA ILE A 132 6.06 -8.15 0.01
C ILE A 132 5.85 -6.81 0.71
N VAL A 133 4.59 -6.36 0.89
CA VAL A 133 4.28 -5.09 1.58
C VAL A 133 4.80 -5.10 3.01
N LYS A 134 4.59 -6.20 3.74
CA LYS A 134 5.07 -6.35 5.12
C LYS A 134 6.60 -6.34 5.22
N ASN A 135 7.29 -6.77 4.17
CA ASN A 135 8.76 -6.83 4.10
C ASN A 135 9.31 -5.89 3.02
N HIS A 136 8.68 -4.74 2.81
CA HIS A 136 8.95 -3.83 1.68
C HIS A 136 10.42 -3.42 1.53
N SER A 137 11.17 -3.31 2.63
CA SER A 137 12.61 -2.99 2.59
C SER A 137 13.46 -4.09 1.96
N LEU A 138 12.93 -5.31 1.82
CA LEU A 138 13.63 -6.45 1.25
C LEU A 138 13.36 -6.63 -0.25
N PHE A 139 12.38 -5.96 -0.85
CA PHE A 139 11.96 -6.20 -2.23
C PHE A 139 11.98 -4.89 -3.03
N PRO A 140 13.18 -4.37 -3.36
CA PRO A 140 14.48 -5.01 -3.24
C PRO A 140 15.24 -4.57 -1.98
N ALA A 141 16.19 -5.38 -1.53
CA ALA A 141 17.11 -5.01 -0.46
C ALA A 141 18.17 -4.05 -1.00
N LEU A 142 18.13 -2.78 -0.58
CA LEU A 142 18.98 -1.71 -1.15
C LEU A 142 20.27 -1.45 -0.37
N ASN A 143 20.35 -1.89 0.88
CA ASN A 143 21.50 -1.68 1.75
C ASN A 143 21.94 -3.00 2.40
N GLU A 144 23.16 -3.02 2.94
CA GLU A 144 23.77 -4.20 3.55
C GLU A 144 22.93 -4.84 4.67
N ALA A 145 22.23 -4.03 5.47
CA ALA A 145 21.40 -4.53 6.56
C ALA A 145 20.18 -5.30 6.04
N ASP A 146 19.48 -4.74 5.05
CA ASP A 146 18.37 -5.42 4.39
C ASP A 146 18.83 -6.66 3.62
N ILE A 147 20.01 -6.61 2.98
CA ILE A 147 20.61 -7.78 2.30
C ILE A 147 20.87 -8.90 3.31
N ALA A 148 21.53 -8.59 4.44
CA ALA A 148 21.80 -9.57 5.48
C ALA A 148 20.50 -10.17 6.04
N LYS A 149 19.47 -9.35 6.26
CA LYS A 149 18.15 -9.80 6.71
C LYS A 149 17.46 -10.71 5.70
N ALA A 150 17.50 -10.39 4.41
CA ALA A 150 16.96 -11.26 3.37
C ALA A 150 17.66 -12.62 3.33
N LYS A 151 19.00 -12.63 3.48
CA LYS A 151 19.79 -13.87 3.56
C LYS A 151 19.46 -14.69 4.81
N GLU A 152 19.25 -14.05 5.96
CA GLU A 152 18.86 -14.70 7.21
C GLU A 152 17.45 -15.32 7.15
N MET A 153 16.50 -14.60 6.54
CA MET A 153 15.11 -15.07 6.37
C MET A 153 14.97 -16.19 5.34
N ALA A 154 16.02 -16.50 4.59
CA ALA A 154 15.98 -17.46 3.51
C ALA A 154 15.86 -18.90 4.02
N ASP A 155 14.83 -19.61 3.58
CA ASP A 155 14.65 -21.02 3.88
C ASP A 155 15.34 -21.89 2.81
N SER A 156 16.55 -22.33 3.14
CA SER A 156 17.35 -23.23 2.29
C SER A 156 16.80 -24.66 2.16
N SER A 157 15.74 -25.02 2.90
CA SER A 157 15.07 -26.33 2.76
C SER A 157 14.08 -26.36 1.60
N ILE A 158 13.70 -25.19 1.06
CA ILE A 158 12.87 -25.07 -0.13
C ILE A 158 13.70 -25.46 -1.35
N THR A 159 13.18 -26.35 -2.18
CA THR A 159 13.89 -26.87 -3.36
C THR A 159 13.08 -26.61 -4.61
N ALA A 160 13.73 -26.65 -5.78
CA ALA A 160 13.04 -26.62 -7.08
C ALA A 160 11.90 -27.64 -7.17
N LYS A 161 12.10 -28.85 -6.62
CA LYS A 161 11.09 -29.91 -6.61
C LYS A 161 9.86 -29.55 -5.79
N HIS A 162 10.04 -28.81 -4.69
CA HIS A 162 8.91 -28.29 -3.91
C HIS A 162 8.11 -27.30 -4.74
N LEU A 163 8.78 -26.32 -5.33
CA LEU A 163 8.15 -25.25 -6.12
C LEU A 163 7.42 -25.80 -7.35
N ASN A 164 8.07 -26.69 -8.11
CA ASN A 164 7.49 -27.33 -9.28
C ASN A 164 6.27 -28.20 -8.95
N LYS A 165 6.22 -28.79 -7.75
CA LYS A 165 5.06 -29.57 -7.29
C LYS A 165 3.91 -28.65 -6.91
N ASN A 166 4.19 -27.65 -6.09
CA ASN A 166 3.25 -26.62 -5.68
C ASN A 166 4.03 -25.47 -5.00
N ALA A 167 4.10 -24.32 -5.65
CA ALA A 167 4.79 -23.14 -5.11
C ALA A 167 3.99 -22.39 -4.03
N GLN A 168 2.66 -22.55 -3.99
CA GLN A 168 1.77 -21.75 -3.13
C GLN A 168 2.12 -21.77 -1.63
N PRO A 169 2.52 -22.91 -1.01
CA PRO A 169 2.93 -22.94 0.40
C PRO A 169 4.16 -22.08 0.71
N TYR A 170 4.89 -21.63 -0.30
CA TYR A 170 6.16 -20.92 -0.20
C TYR A 170 6.05 -19.45 -0.63
N PHE A 171 4.86 -18.96 -0.95
CA PHE A 171 4.59 -17.58 -1.38
C PHE A 171 4.87 -16.51 -0.32
N GLN A 172 5.14 -16.93 0.93
CA GLN A 172 5.51 -16.07 2.05
C GLN A 172 6.88 -16.43 2.62
N ASN A 173 7.72 -17.08 1.82
CA ASN A 173 9.08 -17.48 2.20
C ASN A 173 10.07 -16.86 1.23
N ILE A 174 11.17 -16.34 1.78
CA ILE A 174 12.35 -16.08 0.97
C ILE A 174 13.00 -17.44 0.73
N ALA A 175 13.21 -17.81 -0.52
CA ALA A 175 13.98 -18.98 -0.90
C ALA A 175 15.29 -18.53 -1.56
N THR A 176 16.28 -19.43 -1.62
CA THR A 176 17.57 -19.15 -2.23
C THR A 176 18.00 -20.27 -3.14
N PHE A 177 18.52 -19.89 -4.31
CA PHE A 177 19.03 -20.82 -5.32
C PHE A 177 20.32 -20.26 -5.89
N GLN A 178 21.15 -21.17 -6.42
CA GLN A 178 22.40 -20.86 -7.08
C GLN A 178 22.39 -21.50 -8.47
N GLY A 179 22.89 -20.77 -9.46
CA GLY A 179 22.99 -21.25 -10.83
C GLY A 179 23.81 -20.32 -11.70
N THR A 180 23.83 -20.60 -12.99
CA THR A 180 24.50 -19.81 -14.01
C THR A 180 23.50 -18.86 -14.66
N VAL A 181 23.90 -17.62 -14.89
CA VAL A 181 23.10 -16.63 -15.63
C VAL A 181 23.06 -17.02 -17.10
N VAL A 182 21.85 -17.24 -17.61
CA VAL A 182 21.58 -17.49 -19.04
C VAL A 182 21.31 -16.18 -19.77
N SER A 183 20.63 -15.24 -19.11
CA SER A 183 20.44 -13.88 -19.59
C SER A 183 20.22 -12.94 -18.43
N VAL A 184 20.60 -11.68 -18.63
CA VAL A 184 20.31 -10.58 -17.72
C VAL A 184 19.95 -9.35 -18.55
N GLU A 185 18.79 -8.78 -18.25
CA GLU A 185 18.28 -7.57 -18.90
C GLU A 185 18.00 -6.51 -17.85
N GLU A 186 18.34 -5.26 -18.15
CA GLU A 186 18.04 -4.11 -17.30
C GLU A 186 17.32 -3.04 -18.11
N ALA A 187 16.33 -2.40 -17.48
CA ALA A 187 15.57 -1.31 -18.07
C ALA A 187 15.33 -0.20 -17.04
N PRO A 188 15.24 1.07 -17.46
CA PRO A 188 14.83 2.13 -16.56
C PRO A 188 13.39 1.91 -16.10
N ALA A 189 13.07 2.28 -14.87
CA ALA A 189 11.72 2.24 -14.32
C ALA A 189 11.37 3.56 -13.62
N GLU A 190 10.08 3.77 -13.33
CA GLU A 190 9.65 4.95 -12.56
C GLU A 190 9.66 4.67 -11.05
N VAL A 191 9.30 3.46 -10.63
CA VAL A 191 9.21 3.06 -9.21
C VAL A 191 10.59 2.83 -8.57
N SER A 192 11.59 2.54 -9.40
CA SER A 192 13.01 2.41 -9.08
C SER A 192 13.81 2.99 -10.23
N GLU A 193 15.07 3.39 -10.02
CA GLU A 193 15.91 3.89 -11.12
C GLU A 193 16.06 2.85 -12.25
N THR A 194 16.13 1.58 -11.88
CA THR A 194 16.31 0.43 -12.78
C THR A 194 15.48 -0.76 -12.30
N ILE A 195 14.98 -1.56 -13.24
CA ILE A 195 14.52 -2.94 -13.03
C ILE A 195 15.48 -3.90 -13.72
N SER A 196 15.54 -5.14 -13.22
CA SER A 196 16.28 -6.22 -13.85
C SER A 196 15.46 -7.49 -13.93
N LEU A 197 15.66 -8.26 -14.99
CA LEU A 197 15.16 -9.61 -15.17
C LEU A 197 16.34 -10.54 -15.48
N THR A 198 16.64 -11.46 -14.56
CA THR A 198 17.73 -12.42 -14.72
C THR A 198 17.17 -13.83 -14.88
N HIS A 199 17.52 -14.50 -15.98
CA HIS A 199 17.28 -15.94 -16.14
C HIS A 199 18.47 -16.71 -15.56
N VAL A 200 18.23 -17.48 -14.52
CA VAL A 200 19.22 -18.34 -13.86
C VAL A 200 18.88 -19.81 -14.13
N LEU A 201 19.87 -20.61 -14.50
CA LEU A 201 19.77 -22.05 -14.69
C LEU A 201 20.64 -22.76 -13.66
N ASP A 202 20.05 -23.63 -12.83
CA ASP A 202 20.85 -24.45 -11.91
C ASP A 202 21.42 -25.72 -12.56
N ASN A 203 22.27 -26.42 -11.81
CA ASN A 203 22.90 -27.67 -12.23
C ASN A 203 21.92 -28.82 -12.49
N ASN A 204 20.67 -28.69 -12.04
CA ASN A 204 19.60 -29.65 -12.25
C ASN A 204 18.73 -29.28 -13.46
N MET A 205 19.17 -28.32 -14.28
CA MET A 205 18.44 -27.76 -15.42
C MET A 205 17.13 -27.07 -15.02
N GLN A 206 16.96 -26.69 -13.74
CA GLN A 206 15.82 -25.87 -13.34
C GLN A 206 16.08 -24.42 -13.75
N SER A 207 15.10 -23.84 -14.44
CA SER A 207 15.12 -22.43 -14.80
C SER A 207 14.37 -21.57 -13.79
N TYR A 208 14.94 -20.41 -13.50
CA TYR A 208 14.40 -19.38 -12.63
C TYR A 208 14.41 -18.05 -13.37
N GLN A 209 13.33 -17.28 -13.25
CA GLN A 209 13.32 -15.87 -13.64
C GLN A 209 13.27 -15.02 -12.38
N VAL A 210 14.27 -14.17 -12.19
CA VAL A 210 14.40 -13.30 -11.02
C VAL A 210 14.18 -11.87 -11.46
N PHE A 211 13.03 -11.31 -11.11
CA PHE A 211 12.70 -9.92 -11.37
C PHE A 211 13.06 -9.07 -10.15
N MET A 212 13.74 -7.92 -10.32
CA MET A 212 14.08 -7.02 -9.21
C MET A 212 13.89 -5.55 -9.58
N TYR A 213 13.47 -4.74 -8.62
CA TYR A 213 13.43 -3.27 -8.73
C TYR A 213 14.77 -2.60 -8.44
N LYS A 214 15.86 -3.21 -8.90
CA LYS A 214 17.21 -2.65 -8.87
C LYS A 214 18.05 -3.29 -9.98
N GLY A 215 19.15 -2.64 -10.32
CA GLY A 215 20.19 -3.26 -11.15
C GLY A 215 20.89 -4.42 -10.44
N THR A 216 21.57 -5.24 -11.24
CA THR A 216 22.35 -6.41 -10.85
C THR A 216 23.84 -6.10 -10.69
N GLY A 217 24.26 -4.88 -11.05
CA GLY A 217 25.65 -4.44 -10.99
C GLY A 217 26.47 -5.07 -12.11
N GLU A 218 27.58 -5.73 -11.76
CA GLU A 218 28.51 -6.33 -12.72
C GLU A 218 28.13 -7.76 -13.13
N ILE A 219 26.90 -8.22 -12.85
CA ILE A 219 26.42 -9.55 -13.24
C ILE A 219 26.14 -9.56 -14.75
N LEU A 220 26.73 -10.54 -15.43
CA LEU A 220 26.65 -10.75 -16.87
C LEU A 220 26.23 -12.20 -17.15
N GLU A 221 25.94 -12.49 -18.42
CA GLU A 221 25.76 -13.84 -18.90
C GLU A 221 26.95 -14.74 -18.53
N GLU A 222 26.69 -16.02 -18.29
CA GLU A 222 27.65 -17.04 -17.86
C GLU A 222 28.20 -16.91 -16.41
N ASP A 223 27.92 -15.81 -15.71
CA ASP A 223 28.30 -15.69 -14.29
C ASP A 223 27.57 -16.73 -13.41
N THR A 224 28.26 -17.23 -12.38
CA THR A 224 27.60 -18.04 -11.36
C THR A 224 27.12 -17.17 -10.21
N VAL A 225 25.81 -17.16 -10.00
CA VAL A 225 25.13 -16.29 -9.05
C VAL A 225 24.34 -17.08 -8.01
N ARG A 226 24.13 -16.45 -6.87
CA ARG A 226 23.12 -16.86 -5.88
C ARG A 226 22.13 -15.72 -5.72
N PHE A 227 20.85 -16.07 -5.69
CA PHE A 227 19.79 -15.10 -5.45
C PHE A 227 18.94 -15.49 -4.25
N TRP A 228 18.22 -14.49 -3.74
CA TRP A 228 17.24 -14.57 -2.68
C TRP A 228 15.99 -13.85 -3.14
N GLY A 229 14.83 -14.46 -2.99
CA GLY A 229 13.56 -13.85 -3.38
C GLY A 229 12.37 -14.67 -2.93
N VAL A 230 11.19 -14.11 -3.12
CA VAL A 230 9.93 -14.81 -2.88
C VAL A 230 9.45 -15.46 -4.17
N PRO A 231 9.14 -16.78 -4.19
CA PRO A 231 8.56 -17.41 -5.36
C PRO A 231 7.13 -16.88 -5.54
N VAL A 232 6.77 -16.53 -6.77
CA VAL A 232 5.43 -15.99 -7.08
C VAL A 232 4.60 -16.92 -7.96
N GLY A 233 5.24 -17.90 -8.60
CA GLY A 233 4.57 -18.99 -9.30
C GLY A 233 5.35 -19.52 -10.49
N PRO A 234 4.94 -20.66 -11.05
CA PRO A 234 5.48 -21.16 -12.30
C PRO A 234 5.03 -20.27 -13.47
N SER A 235 5.85 -20.21 -14.51
CA SER A 235 5.53 -19.63 -15.82
C SER A 235 6.21 -20.45 -16.91
N SER A 236 5.87 -20.17 -18.16
CA SER A 236 6.61 -20.63 -19.31
C SER A 236 6.84 -19.51 -20.32
N PHE A 237 7.80 -19.71 -21.23
CA PHE A 237 8.03 -18.85 -22.39
C PHE A 237 8.53 -19.68 -23.58
N GLU A 238 8.27 -19.22 -24.81
CA GLU A 238 8.76 -19.87 -26.02
C GLU A 238 10.29 -19.80 -26.14
N ASN A 239 10.93 -20.94 -26.39
CA ASN A 239 12.37 -21.02 -26.56
C ASN A 239 12.79 -21.04 -28.03
N VAL A 240 14.07 -20.73 -28.27
CA VAL A 240 14.66 -20.67 -29.62
C VAL A 240 14.68 -22.03 -30.35
N SER A 241 14.40 -23.13 -29.64
CA SER A 241 14.27 -24.47 -30.24
C SER A 241 12.85 -24.81 -30.67
N GLY A 242 11.90 -23.87 -30.56
CA GLY A 242 10.50 -24.05 -30.95
C GLY A 242 9.65 -24.82 -29.94
N GLY A 243 10.12 -24.95 -28.69
CA GLY A 243 9.35 -25.47 -27.57
C GLY A 243 9.10 -24.41 -26.50
N ALA A 244 8.60 -24.81 -25.34
CA ALA A 244 8.48 -23.94 -24.18
C ALA A 244 9.53 -24.29 -23.11
N THR A 245 10.06 -23.27 -22.44
CA THR A 245 10.88 -23.42 -21.24
C THR A 245 10.04 -23.09 -20.03
N ASN A 246 9.93 -24.05 -19.09
CA ASN A 246 9.26 -23.82 -17.81
C ASN A 246 10.21 -23.13 -16.84
N VAL A 247 9.73 -22.11 -16.16
CA VAL A 247 10.48 -21.35 -15.17
C VAL A 247 9.71 -21.23 -13.87
N GLN A 248 10.44 -21.06 -12.78
CA GLN A 248 9.88 -20.54 -11.55
C GLN A 248 10.19 -19.05 -11.45
N VAL A 249 9.15 -18.21 -11.38
CA VAL A 249 9.30 -16.76 -11.26
C VAL A 249 9.47 -16.36 -9.80
N PHE A 250 10.35 -15.40 -9.58
CA PHE A 250 10.66 -14.79 -8.29
C PHE A 250 10.59 -13.27 -8.38
N LEU A 251 10.01 -12.64 -7.35
CA LEU A 251 10.39 -11.27 -7.01
C LEU A 251 11.65 -11.33 -6.14
N GLY A 252 12.76 -10.90 -6.71
CA GLY A 252 14.07 -10.93 -6.10
C GLY A 252 14.26 -9.84 -5.05
N SER A 253 14.89 -10.23 -3.96
CA SER A 253 15.39 -9.34 -2.91
C SER A 253 16.82 -8.90 -3.21
N HIS A 254 17.68 -9.88 -3.54
CA HIS A 254 19.08 -9.67 -3.83
C HIS A 254 19.65 -10.82 -4.68
N ILE A 255 20.70 -10.50 -5.43
CA ILE A 255 21.49 -11.43 -6.22
C ILE A 255 22.96 -11.01 -6.11
N GLU A 256 23.86 -12.00 -6.05
CA GLU A 256 25.31 -11.74 -6.03
C GLU A 256 26.07 -12.83 -6.78
N LYS A 257 27.24 -12.47 -7.31
CA LYS A 257 28.21 -13.44 -7.84
C LYS A 257 28.75 -14.31 -6.72
N THR A 258 28.98 -15.58 -7.02
CA THR A 258 29.51 -16.56 -6.06
C THR A 258 30.94 -17.00 -6.36
N GLN A 259 31.51 -16.53 -7.48
CA GLN A 259 32.88 -16.78 -7.93
C GLN A 259 33.41 -15.54 -8.65
#